data_AF-A0A0T2IHF3-F1
#
_entry.id   AF-A0A0T2IHF3-F1
#
_cell.length_a   1.000
_cell.length_b   1.000
_cell.length_c   1.000
_cell.angle_alpha   90.00
_cell.angle_beta   90.00
_cell.angle_gamma   90.00
#
_symmetry.space_group_name_H-M   'P 1'
#
loop_
_entity.id
_entity.type
_entity.pdbx_description
1 polymer ?
#
loop_
_entity_poly.entity_id
_entity_poly.type
_entity_poly.pdbx_seq_one_letter_code
_entity_poly.pdbx_strand_id
1 'polypeptide(L)'
;MKRTTAIRLDETAGILLTVGLLALLVFAGYAFVPRTKALSADWSAPATDGDVVAGRTLVSGGNAALDLRTGKSVRLGSVVGGDAAYADGRLVVVKGERVDSVRLDGSARWTWRATTGHVVTPLAASGGSTLVADCPDAQRRTCRLVGIDGAGKQDWEQTGAERPPPRPGDPYHGCTRSGSTGAGCC
;
A
#
# COMPACT_ATOMS: atom_id res chain seq x y z
N MET A 1 31.90 0.30 -86.91
CA MET A 1 32.62 0.23 -85.62
C MET A 1 31.64 -0.16 -84.52
N LYS A 2 31.61 -1.43 -84.09
CA LYS A 2 30.80 -1.90 -82.95
C LYS A 2 31.68 -1.87 -81.70
N ARG A 3 31.39 -0.97 -80.75
CA ARG A 3 31.98 -1.02 -79.41
C ARG A 3 31.12 -1.96 -78.57
N THR A 4 31.64 -3.17 -78.34
CA THR A 4 31.06 -4.12 -77.40
C THR A 4 31.46 -3.67 -76.00
N THR A 5 30.49 -3.18 -75.23
CA THR A 5 30.67 -2.77 -73.84
C THR A 5 30.88 -4.03 -72.99
N ALA A 6 32.14 -4.34 -72.67
CA ALA A 6 32.47 -5.38 -71.70
C ALA A 6 32.16 -4.83 -70.30
N ILE A 7 30.99 -5.21 -69.77
CA ILE A 7 30.66 -4.98 -68.35
C ILE A 7 31.65 -5.83 -67.54
N ARG A 8 32.56 -5.18 -66.82
CA ARG A 8 33.52 -5.89 -65.96
C ARG A 8 32.73 -6.61 -64.87
N LEU A 9 32.80 -7.95 -64.85
CA LEU A 9 32.16 -8.81 -63.84
C LEU A 9 32.50 -8.41 -62.38
N ASP A 10 33.62 -7.71 -62.19
CA ASP A 10 34.11 -7.21 -60.90
C ASP A 10 33.15 -6.18 -60.27
N GLU A 11 32.61 -5.23 -61.06
CA GLU A 11 31.67 -4.23 -60.55
C GLU A 11 30.33 -4.86 -60.12
N THR A 12 29.86 -5.85 -60.88
CA THR A 12 28.60 -6.54 -60.55
C THR A 12 28.70 -7.36 -59.27
N ALA A 13 29.86 -7.97 -59.01
CA ALA A 13 30.10 -8.71 -57.78
C ALA A 13 30.17 -7.77 -56.57
N GLY A 14 30.85 -6.63 -56.69
CA GLY A 14 30.91 -5.62 -55.64
C GLY A 14 29.54 -5.03 -55.28
N ILE A 15 28.69 -4.76 -56.29
CA ILE A 15 27.33 -4.25 -56.08
C ILE A 15 26.46 -5.29 -55.37
N LEU A 16 26.48 -6.55 -55.80
CA LEU A 16 25.68 -7.62 -55.19
C LEU A 16 26.07 -7.87 -53.73
N LEU A 17 27.37 -7.83 -53.42
CA LEU A 17 27.85 -8.03 -52.06
C LEU A 17 27.46 -6.86 -51.15
N THR A 18 27.50 -5.63 -51.67
CA THR A 18 27.08 -4.42 -50.94
C THR A 18 25.58 -4.43 -50.66
N VAL A 19 24.76 -4.76 -51.67
CA VAL A 19 23.31 -4.87 -51.52
C VAL A 19 22.94 -6.00 -50.55
N GLY A 20 23.63 -7.14 -50.65
CA GLY A 20 23.46 -8.26 -49.72
C GLY A 20 23.77 -7.89 -48.29
N LEU A 21 24.88 -7.18 -48.05
CA LEU A 21 25.27 -6.70 -46.73
C LEU A 21 24.25 -5.71 -46.16
N LEU A 22 23.79 -4.75 -46.98
CA LEU A 22 22.76 -3.78 -46.60
C LEU A 22 21.44 -4.47 -46.22
N ALA A 23 20.99 -5.43 -47.03
CA ALA A 23 19.78 -6.19 -46.75
C ALA A 23 19.91 -6.98 -45.44
N LEU A 24 21.07 -7.58 -45.19
CA LEU A 24 21.33 -8.35 -43.98
C LEU A 24 21.39 -7.46 -42.73
N LEU A 25 21.97 -6.26 -42.83
CA LEU A 25 21.97 -5.27 -41.76
C LEU A 25 20.55 -4.75 -41.45
N VAL A 26 19.76 -4.45 -42.47
CA VAL A 26 18.35 -4.04 -42.31
C VAL A 26 17.53 -5.15 -41.68
N PHE A 27 17.71 -6.39 -42.14
CA PHE A 27 17.02 -7.55 -41.59
C PHE A 27 17.41 -7.80 -40.14
N ALA A 28 18.71 -7.76 -39.81
CA ALA A 28 19.19 -7.90 -38.44
C ALA A 28 18.60 -6.81 -37.54
N GLY A 29 18.65 -5.54 -37.96
CA GLY A 29 18.02 -4.44 -37.22
C GLY A 29 16.52 -4.70 -36.99
N TYR A 30 15.79 -5.13 -38.02
CA TYR A 30 14.36 -5.42 -37.89
C TYR A 30 14.04 -6.64 -37.03
N ALA A 31 14.88 -7.69 -37.07
CA ALA A 31 14.70 -8.92 -36.33
C ALA A 31 15.06 -8.76 -34.84
N PHE A 32 16.05 -7.92 -34.53
CA PHE A 32 16.53 -7.69 -33.17
C PHE A 32 15.93 -6.44 -32.51
N VAL A 33 15.13 -5.61 -33.21
CA VAL A 33 14.35 -4.55 -32.56
C VAL A 33 13.25 -5.21 -31.70
N PRO A 34 13.28 -5.03 -30.37
CA PRO A 34 12.26 -5.59 -29.49
C PRO A 34 10.91 -4.99 -29.86
N ARG A 35 10.00 -5.82 -30.40
CA ARG A 35 8.61 -5.43 -30.72
C ARG A 35 7.73 -5.39 -29.49
N THR A 36 8.28 -5.03 -28.34
CA THR A 36 7.49 -4.72 -27.17
C THR A 36 6.86 -3.37 -27.41
N LYS A 37 5.57 -3.35 -27.76
CA LYS A 37 4.79 -2.13 -27.56
C LYS A 37 4.92 -1.81 -26.09
N ALA A 38 5.51 -0.65 -25.77
CA ALA A 38 5.41 -0.13 -24.42
C ALA A 38 3.91 -0.09 -24.12
N LEU A 39 3.44 -0.97 -23.24
CA LEU A 39 2.14 -0.80 -22.63
C LEU A 39 2.29 0.50 -21.84
N SER A 40 1.82 1.60 -22.40
CA SER A 40 1.35 2.73 -21.61
C SER A 40 0.09 2.25 -20.89
N ALA A 41 0.25 1.25 -20.03
CA ALA A 41 -0.74 0.99 -19.00
C ALA A 41 -0.75 2.28 -18.21
N ASP A 42 -1.84 3.02 -18.33
CA ASP A 42 -2.17 4.04 -17.37
C ASP A 42 -2.13 3.34 -16.00
N TRP A 43 -1.09 3.62 -15.22
CA TRP A 43 -0.92 3.07 -13.87
C TRP A 43 -1.95 3.67 -12.91
N SER A 44 -2.72 4.66 -13.37
CA SER A 44 -3.94 5.15 -12.73
C SER A 44 -5.02 4.08 -12.87
N ALA A 45 -4.91 3.01 -12.08
CA ALA A 45 -6.08 2.21 -11.78
C ALA A 45 -7.16 3.18 -11.23
N PRO A 46 -8.45 3.02 -11.60
CA PRO A 46 -9.53 3.71 -10.92
C PRO A 46 -9.29 3.53 -9.43
N ALA A 47 -9.26 4.65 -8.68
CA ALA A 47 -8.95 4.62 -7.26
C ALA A 47 -9.79 3.52 -6.60
N THR A 48 -9.14 2.45 -6.18
CA THR A 48 -9.82 1.38 -5.45
C THR A 48 -10.34 2.02 -4.18
N ASP A 49 -11.63 1.82 -3.90
CA ASP A 49 -12.30 2.38 -2.73
C ASP A 49 -11.53 1.96 -1.46
N GLY A 50 -10.74 2.88 -0.88
CA GLY A 50 -9.91 2.57 0.28
C GLY A 50 -8.63 3.39 0.41
N ASP A 51 -8.12 3.46 1.63
CA ASP A 51 -6.91 4.19 2.00
C ASP A 51 -5.73 3.24 2.15
N VAL A 52 -4.55 3.64 1.65
CA VAL A 52 -3.32 2.88 1.88
C VAL A 52 -2.75 3.27 3.24
N VAL A 53 -2.84 2.36 4.21
CA VAL A 53 -2.30 2.52 5.55
C VAL A 53 -0.88 1.95 5.61
N ALA A 54 0.03 2.70 6.23
CA ALA A 54 1.45 2.35 6.39
C ALA A 54 2.16 1.98 5.07
N GLY A 55 1.71 2.53 3.93
CA GLY A 55 2.29 2.30 2.60
C GLY A 55 2.20 0.86 2.08
N ARG A 56 1.45 -0.01 2.75
CA ARG A 56 1.51 -1.46 2.54
C ARG A 56 0.15 -2.14 2.50
N THR A 57 -0.84 -1.57 3.17
CA THR A 57 -2.14 -2.22 3.32
C THR A 57 -3.21 -1.31 2.77
N LEU A 58 -3.91 -1.74 1.73
CA LEU A 58 -5.11 -1.07 1.27
C LEU A 58 -6.26 -1.46 2.21
N VAL A 59 -6.82 -0.48 2.91
CA VAL A 59 -7.98 -0.66 3.78
C VAL A 59 -9.22 -0.16 3.06
N SER A 60 -10.18 -1.04 2.81
CA SER A 60 -11.42 -0.75 2.09
C SER A 60 -12.63 -0.90 3.01
N GLY A 61 -13.58 0.04 2.93
CA GLY A 61 -14.83 0.00 3.69
C GLY A 61 -14.68 0.04 5.22
N GLY A 62 -13.49 0.40 5.74
CA GLY A 62 -13.17 0.45 7.16
C GLY A 62 -13.10 -0.92 7.87
N ASN A 63 -13.24 -2.02 7.14
CA ASN A 63 -13.27 -3.37 7.72
C ASN A 63 -12.62 -4.44 6.85
N ALA A 64 -12.14 -4.12 5.66
CA ALA A 64 -11.38 -5.02 4.81
C ALA A 64 -9.96 -4.49 4.64
N ALA A 65 -8.98 -5.40 4.63
CA ALA A 65 -7.59 -5.06 4.37
C ALA A 65 -7.00 -6.00 3.32
N LEU A 66 -6.18 -5.45 2.42
CA LEU A 66 -5.39 -6.15 1.43
C LEU A 66 -3.92 -5.78 1.63
N ASP A 67 -3.07 -6.78 1.86
CA ASP A 67 -1.62 -6.62 1.89
C ASP A 67 -1.10 -6.49 0.45
N LEU A 68 -0.64 -5.30 0.09
CA LEU A 68 -0.17 -5.01 -1.27
C LEU A 68 1.10 -5.78 -1.64
N ARG A 69 1.88 -6.28 -0.66
CA ARG A 69 3.07 -7.09 -0.93
C ARG A 69 2.73 -8.55 -1.19
N THR A 70 1.78 -9.12 -0.43
CA THR A 70 1.51 -10.56 -0.45
C THR A 70 0.23 -10.92 -1.20
N GLY A 71 -0.61 -9.95 -1.53
CA GLY A 71 -1.93 -10.15 -2.11
C GLY A 71 -2.95 -10.76 -1.14
N LYS A 72 -2.58 -11.00 0.13
CA LYS A 72 -3.49 -11.57 1.13
C LYS A 72 -4.51 -10.53 1.55
N SER A 73 -5.78 -10.93 1.59
CA SER A 73 -6.86 -10.08 2.05
C SER A 73 -7.61 -10.70 3.22
N VAL A 74 -8.14 -9.83 4.08
CA VAL A 74 -8.97 -10.21 5.22
C VAL A 74 -10.10 -9.21 5.37
N ARG A 75 -11.24 -9.68 5.89
CA ARG A 75 -12.35 -8.82 6.30
C ARG A 75 -12.69 -9.07 7.77
N LEU A 76 -12.77 -8.01 8.56
CA LEU A 76 -13.24 -8.00 9.94
C LEU A 76 -14.75 -8.22 10.03
N GLY A 77 -15.31 -9.22 9.34
CA GLY A 77 -16.74 -9.62 9.44
C GLY A 77 -17.73 -8.46 9.61
N SER A 78 -18.52 -8.50 10.69
CA SER A 78 -19.58 -7.54 11.03
C SER A 78 -19.11 -6.18 11.59
N VAL A 79 -17.82 -5.86 11.55
CA VAL A 79 -17.33 -4.53 11.94
C VAL A 79 -17.72 -3.54 10.84
N VAL A 80 -18.44 -2.48 11.19
CA VAL A 80 -18.88 -1.42 10.27
C VAL A 80 -18.46 -0.07 10.84
N GLY A 81 -17.63 0.65 10.08
CA GLY A 81 -17.03 1.93 10.48
C GLY A 81 -15.97 1.82 11.57
N GLY A 82 -15.45 2.97 11.99
CA GLY A 82 -14.33 3.08 12.93
C GLY A 82 -13.03 3.50 12.26
N ASP A 83 -12.05 3.85 13.08
CA ASP A 83 -10.73 4.26 12.63
C ASP A 83 -9.84 3.01 12.46
N ALA A 84 -9.37 2.79 11.24
CA ALA A 84 -8.55 1.64 10.90
C ALA A 84 -7.06 1.98 11.03
N ALA A 85 -6.31 1.09 11.67
CA ALA A 85 -4.86 1.12 11.76
C ALA A 85 -4.28 -0.22 11.29
N TYR A 86 -3.05 -0.17 10.77
CA TYR A 86 -2.29 -1.34 10.37
C TYR A 86 -0.95 -1.37 11.08
N ALA A 87 -0.68 -2.47 11.78
CA ALA A 87 0.62 -2.74 12.39
C ALA A 87 0.80 -4.24 12.59
N ASP A 88 2.05 -4.71 12.54
CA ASP A 88 2.44 -6.12 12.79
C ASP A 88 1.67 -7.17 11.96
N GLY A 89 1.30 -6.84 10.72
CA GLY A 89 0.52 -7.76 9.88
C GLY A 89 -0.94 -7.91 10.29
N ARG A 90 -1.46 -6.98 11.09
CA ARG A 90 -2.83 -6.99 11.60
C ARG A 90 -3.57 -5.72 11.21
N LEU A 91 -4.85 -5.90 10.88
CA LEU A 91 -5.82 -4.83 10.82
C LEU A 91 -6.37 -4.63 12.23
N VAL A 92 -6.36 -3.40 12.71
CA VAL A 92 -6.96 -2.97 13.97
C VAL A 92 -8.01 -1.92 13.63
N VAL A 93 -9.23 -2.08 14.13
CA VAL A 93 -10.32 -1.12 13.94
C VAL A 93 -10.80 -0.67 15.32
N VAL A 94 -10.83 0.64 15.52
CA VAL A 94 -11.32 1.25 16.76
C VAL A 94 -12.66 1.91 16.52
N LYS A 95 -13.64 1.59 17.36
CA LYS A 95 -14.97 2.18 17.33
C LYS A 95 -15.44 2.49 18.75
N GLY A 96 -15.32 3.75 19.15
CA GLY A 96 -15.54 4.17 20.53
C GLY A 96 -14.57 3.44 21.47
N GLU A 97 -15.09 2.73 22.44
CA GLU A 97 -14.31 1.96 23.44
C GLU A 97 -13.89 0.57 22.96
N ARG A 98 -14.34 0.15 21.77
CA ARG A 98 -14.10 -1.19 21.25
C ARG A 98 -12.94 -1.19 20.27
N VAL A 99 -12.02 -2.13 20.45
CA VAL A 99 -10.92 -2.42 19.53
C VAL A 99 -11.11 -3.82 18.98
N ASP A 100 -11.32 -3.94 17.67
CA ASP A 100 -11.36 -5.20 16.97
C ASP A 100 -10.07 -5.40 16.19
N SER A 101 -9.54 -6.62 16.18
CA SER A 101 -8.34 -6.90 15.40
C SER A 101 -8.35 -8.28 14.76
N VAL A 102 -7.72 -8.37 13.59
CA VAL A 102 -7.51 -9.60 12.84
C VAL A 102 -6.14 -9.60 12.17
N ARG A 103 -5.49 -10.76 12.15
CA ARG A 103 -4.30 -10.97 11.31
C ARG A 103 -4.70 -11.03 9.84
N LEU A 104 -3.85 -10.54 8.95
CA LEU A 104 -4.08 -10.59 7.49
C LEU A 104 -4.15 -12.02 6.92
N ASP A 105 -3.55 -12.99 7.63
CA ASP A 105 -3.66 -14.41 7.30
C ASP A 105 -4.91 -15.08 7.88
N GLY A 106 -5.75 -14.34 8.61
CA GLY A 106 -6.97 -14.83 9.25
C GLY A 106 -6.75 -15.72 10.48
N SER A 107 -5.50 -16.01 10.86
CA SER A 107 -5.18 -17.01 11.89
C SER A 107 -5.53 -16.59 13.31
N ALA A 108 -5.66 -15.30 13.58
CA ALA A 108 -6.02 -14.80 14.90
C ALA A 108 -6.94 -13.57 14.81
N ARG A 109 -8.01 -13.61 15.59
CA ARG A 109 -8.99 -12.52 15.74
C ARG A 109 -9.30 -12.31 17.21
N TRP A 110 -9.43 -11.06 17.62
CA TRP A 110 -9.87 -10.72 18.96
C TRP A 110 -10.62 -9.40 19.02
N THR A 111 -11.27 -9.18 20.15
CA THR A 111 -11.89 -7.93 20.54
C THR A 111 -11.42 -7.57 21.94
N TRP A 112 -11.01 -6.32 22.11
CA TRP A 112 -10.73 -5.73 23.41
C TRP A 112 -11.63 -4.51 23.65
N ARG A 113 -11.88 -4.18 24.92
CA ARG A 113 -12.68 -3.03 25.33
C ARG A 113 -11.93 -2.19 26.35
N ALA A 114 -11.93 -0.88 26.13
CA ALA A 114 -11.44 0.09 27.10
C ALA A 114 -12.41 0.32 28.24
N THR A 115 -11.96 1.18 29.16
CA THR A 115 -12.79 1.72 30.22
C THR A 115 -14.00 2.47 29.63
N THR A 116 -15.16 2.32 30.26
CA THR A 116 -16.36 3.02 29.82
C THR A 116 -16.20 4.54 29.89
N GLY A 117 -16.62 5.23 28.83
CA GLY A 117 -16.48 6.67 28.62
C GLY A 117 -15.15 7.10 28.03
N HIS A 118 -14.18 6.18 27.85
CA HIS A 118 -12.86 6.55 27.36
C HIS A 118 -12.71 6.47 25.83
N VAL A 119 -11.77 7.26 25.32
CA VAL A 119 -11.32 7.27 23.94
C VAL A 119 -10.08 6.39 23.80
N VAL A 120 -10.11 5.48 22.83
CA VAL A 120 -8.98 4.58 22.55
C VAL A 120 -8.23 5.03 21.31
N THR A 121 -6.90 4.97 21.35
CA THR A 121 -6.05 5.17 20.17
C THR A 121 -5.00 4.06 20.09
N PRO A 122 -4.93 3.28 18.99
CA PRO A 122 -3.81 2.37 18.75
C PRO A 122 -2.52 3.16 18.53
N LEU A 123 -1.45 2.79 19.21
CA LEU A 123 -0.15 3.48 19.12
C LEU A 123 0.87 2.68 18.33
N ALA A 124 0.95 1.37 18.58
CA ALA A 124 1.92 0.49 17.95
C ALA A 124 1.46 -0.97 18.02
N ALA A 125 2.00 -1.83 17.15
CA ALA A 125 1.96 -3.27 17.34
C ALA A 125 3.28 -3.90 16.93
N SER A 126 3.70 -4.94 17.65
CA SER A 126 4.92 -5.70 17.38
C SER A 126 4.89 -7.03 18.09
N GLY A 127 5.40 -8.09 17.46
CA GLY A 127 5.60 -9.39 18.10
C GLY A 127 4.30 -10.06 18.58
N GLY A 128 3.18 -9.76 17.93
CA GLY A 128 1.85 -10.21 18.32
C GLY A 128 1.13 -9.29 19.33
N SER A 129 1.83 -8.33 19.95
CA SER A 129 1.25 -7.42 20.92
C SER A 129 0.81 -6.10 20.30
N THR A 130 -0.26 -5.50 20.82
CA THR A 130 -0.81 -4.20 20.41
C THR A 130 -0.80 -3.25 21.61
N LEU A 131 -0.22 -2.07 21.44
CA LEU A 131 -0.23 -1.00 22.42
C LEU A 131 -1.34 -0.01 22.07
N VAL A 132 -2.19 0.30 23.05
CA VAL A 132 -3.24 1.32 22.94
C VAL A 132 -3.09 2.37 24.04
N ALA A 133 -3.47 3.61 23.72
CA ALA A 133 -3.79 4.64 24.71
C ALA A 133 -5.29 4.61 25.02
N ASP A 134 -5.62 4.49 26.29
CA ASP A 134 -6.96 4.55 26.86
C ASP A 134 -7.10 5.85 27.68
N CYS A 135 -7.77 6.84 27.10
CA CYS A 135 -7.81 8.22 27.61
C CYS A 135 -9.24 8.60 28.06
N PRO A 136 -9.44 9.27 29.21
CA PRO A 136 -10.76 9.68 29.67
C PRO A 136 -11.51 10.59 28.69
N ASP A 137 -10.76 11.40 27.94
CA ASP A 137 -11.28 12.19 26.83
C ASP A 137 -10.18 12.41 25.78
N ALA A 138 -10.54 12.92 24.60
CA ALA A 138 -9.62 13.14 23.48
C ALA A 138 -8.62 14.29 23.70
N GLN A 139 -8.85 15.16 24.70
CA GLN A 139 -8.09 16.40 24.92
C GLN A 139 -7.11 16.29 26.09
N ARG A 140 -7.30 15.33 26.99
CA ARG A 140 -6.41 15.09 28.13
C ARG A 140 -5.09 14.50 27.69
N ARG A 141 -4.04 14.96 28.36
CA ARG A 141 -2.68 14.46 28.15
C ARG A 141 -2.44 13.14 28.86
N THR A 142 -3.10 12.91 30.00
CA THR A 142 -2.85 11.72 30.82
C THR A 142 -3.74 10.58 30.39
N CYS A 143 -3.14 9.54 29.84
CA CYS A 143 -3.81 8.32 29.42
C CYS A 143 -3.26 7.12 30.17
N ARG A 144 -4.03 6.04 30.19
CA ARG A 144 -3.52 4.71 30.53
C ARG A 144 -3.00 4.06 29.25
N LEU A 145 -1.78 3.57 29.27
CA LEU A 145 -1.27 2.68 28.24
C LEU A 145 -1.63 1.25 28.58
N VAL A 146 -2.10 0.50 27.60
CA VAL A 146 -2.48 -0.90 27.75
C VAL A 146 -1.78 -1.73 26.69
N GLY A 147 -1.04 -2.75 27.13
CA GLY A 147 -0.50 -3.79 26.28
C GLY A 147 -1.51 -4.92 26.13
N ILE A 148 -1.89 -5.23 24.89
CA ILE A 148 -2.82 -6.29 24.53
C ILE A 148 -2.04 -7.37 23.78
N ASP A 149 -2.12 -8.62 24.22
CA ASP A 149 -1.41 -9.74 23.61
C ASP A 149 -2.03 -10.22 22.28
N GLY A 150 -1.42 -11.25 21.68
CA GLY A 150 -1.89 -11.84 20.42
C GLY A 150 -3.27 -12.52 20.50
N ALA A 151 -3.76 -12.80 21.72
CA ALA A 151 -5.07 -13.37 21.99
C ALA A 151 -6.12 -12.29 22.33
N GLY A 152 -5.72 -11.02 22.47
CA GLY A 152 -6.60 -9.92 22.84
C GLY A 152 -6.75 -9.72 24.34
N LYS A 153 -5.92 -10.37 25.16
CA LYS A 153 -5.91 -10.20 26.60
C LYS A 153 -4.99 -9.04 26.97
N GLN A 154 -5.40 -8.25 27.96
CA GLN A 154 -4.51 -7.29 28.59
C GLN A 154 -3.36 -8.05 29.30
N ASP A 155 -2.13 -7.73 28.90
CA ASP A 155 -0.89 -8.28 29.46
C ASP A 155 -0.31 -7.35 30.54
N TRP A 156 -0.29 -6.05 30.24
CA TRP A 156 0.20 -5.03 31.17
C TRP A 156 -0.53 -3.69 30.99
N GLU A 157 -0.44 -2.83 32.00
CA GLU A 157 -0.89 -1.45 31.92
C GLU A 157 0.09 -0.49 32.60
N GLN A 158 0.10 0.75 32.14
CA GLN A 158 0.82 1.85 32.75
C GLN A 158 -0.09 3.08 32.80
N THR A 159 -0.26 3.66 33.99
CA THR A 159 -1.04 4.89 34.17
C THR A 159 -0.11 6.12 34.13
N GLY A 160 -0.68 7.30 33.89
CA GLY A 160 0.08 8.55 33.94
C GLY A 160 0.88 8.87 32.66
N ALA A 161 0.68 8.12 31.57
CA ALA A 161 1.41 8.37 30.34
C ALA A 161 0.91 9.66 29.69
N GLU A 162 1.82 10.57 29.38
CA GLU A 162 1.50 11.77 28.62
C GLU A 162 1.47 11.48 27.13
N ARG A 163 0.36 11.83 26.49
CA ARG A 163 0.26 11.86 25.03
C ARG A 163 1.10 13.04 24.53
N PRO A 164 2.12 12.80 23.68
CA PRO A 164 2.84 13.90 23.04
C PRO A 164 1.84 14.78 22.26
N PRO A 165 2.03 16.10 22.21
CA PRO A 165 1.23 16.93 21.33
C PRO A 165 1.36 16.41 19.89
N PRO A 166 0.29 16.44 19.08
CA PRO A 166 0.35 16.04 17.67
C PRO A 166 1.49 16.78 16.99
N ARG A 167 2.38 16.06 16.31
CA ARG A 167 3.37 16.74 15.46
C ARG A 167 2.66 17.23 14.20
N PRO A 168 3.03 18.41 13.67
CA PRO A 168 2.55 18.82 12.35
C PRO A 168 2.89 17.74 11.32
N GLY A 169 1.88 17.19 10.66
CA GLY A 169 2.04 16.10 9.68
C GLY A 169 2.00 14.68 10.24
N ASP A 170 1.68 14.47 11.54
CA ASP A 170 1.43 13.12 12.04
C ASP A 170 0.17 12.53 11.34
N PRO A 171 0.29 11.40 10.62
CA PRO A 171 -0.83 10.79 9.89
C PRO A 171 -1.93 10.24 10.81
N TYR A 172 -1.71 10.25 12.13
CA TYR A 172 -2.65 9.77 13.13
C TYR A 172 -3.73 10.79 13.52
N HIS A 173 -3.66 12.01 12.99
CA HIS A 173 -4.69 13.03 13.18
C HIS A 173 -5.05 13.68 11.84
N GLY A 174 -5.95 13.06 11.09
CA GLY A 174 -6.57 13.76 9.95
C GLY A 174 -6.81 12.92 8.71
N CYS A 175 -7.60 11.85 8.83
CA CYS A 175 -8.50 11.47 7.74
C CYS A 175 -9.93 11.37 8.30
N THR A 176 -10.35 12.37 9.08
CA THR A 176 -11.78 12.65 9.17
C THR A 176 -12.19 13.24 7.84
N ARG A 177 -12.90 12.43 7.04
CA ARG A 177 -13.61 12.85 5.83
C ARG A 177 -14.45 14.09 6.16
N SER A 178 -13.92 15.29 5.94
CA SER A 178 -14.69 16.52 5.98
C SER A 178 -15.56 16.51 4.73
N GLY A 179 -16.82 16.15 4.91
CA GLY A 179 -17.83 16.33 3.88
C GLY A 179 -17.92 17.81 3.51
N SER A 180 -17.88 18.05 2.20
CA SER A 180 -18.15 19.32 1.51
C SER A 180 -17.07 20.41 1.63
N THR A 181 -16.71 20.90 0.43
CA THR A 181 -15.84 22.04 0.10
C THR A 181 -14.36 21.91 0.45
N GLY A 182 -13.53 21.97 -0.60
CA GLY A 182 -12.17 21.47 -0.58
C GLY A 182 -11.21 22.25 0.30
N ALA A 183 -10.28 21.52 0.91
CA ALA A 183 -8.88 21.89 1.10
C ALA A 183 -8.13 20.73 1.77
N GLY A 184 -7.06 20.27 1.12
CA GLY A 184 -5.84 19.82 1.79
C GLY A 184 -5.77 18.41 2.37
N CYS A 185 -5.06 17.54 1.65
CA CYS A 185 -4.00 16.67 2.21
C CYS A 185 -2.86 16.69 1.17
N CYS A 186 -1.67 17.14 1.58
CA CYS A 186 -0.45 17.03 0.78
C CYS A 186 0.27 15.72 1.14
#